data_AF-A0A7X6QBW0-F1
#
_entry.id   AF-A0A7X6QBW0-F1
#
_cell.length_a   1.000
_cell.length_b   1.000
_cell.length_c   1.000
_cell.angle_alpha   90.00
_cell.angle_beta   90.00
_cell.angle_gamma   90.00
#
_symmetry.space_group_name_H-M   'P 1'
#
loop_
_entity.id
_entity.type
_entity.pdbx_description
1 polymer ?
#
loop_
_entity_poly.entity_id
_entity_poly.type
_entity_poly.pdbx_seq_one_letter_code
_entity_poly.pdbx_strand_id
1 'polypeptide(L)'
;KLRWQIETLFKGLKSSGFNIEGSHVRNLDRMSNLFAIIMVAYIWCYLVGIYIHENIKQIKVLKHGRRAVSLFKYGLDYICQCLVNHTNRYRINVFKFLSYN
;
A
#
# COMPACT_ATOMS: atom_id res chain seq x y z
N LYS A 1 -16.38 -12.70 -2.11
CA LYS A 1 -15.13 -12.63 -1.33
C LYS A 1 -14.62 -11.19 -1.14
N LEU A 2 -14.48 -10.39 -2.20
CA LEU A 2 -14.03 -8.99 -2.10
C LEU A 2 -14.97 -8.10 -1.26
N ARG A 3 -16.29 -8.30 -1.38
CA ARG A 3 -17.30 -7.54 -0.62
C ARG A 3 -17.13 -7.65 0.89
N TRP A 4 -16.89 -8.86 1.39
CA TRP A 4 -16.65 -9.13 2.81
C TRP A 4 -15.37 -8.49 3.36
N GLN A 5 -14.31 -8.39 2.54
CA GLN A 5 -13.07 -7.72 2.94
C GLN A 5 -13.26 -6.21 3.03
N ILE A 6 -14.00 -5.65 2.07
CA ILE A 6 -14.40 -4.24 2.08
C ILE A 6 -15.27 -3.95 3.31
N GLU A 7 -16.31 -4.75 3.56
CA GLU A 7 -17.20 -4.58 4.72
C GLU A 7 -16.47 -4.72 6.06
N THR A 8 -15.50 -5.63 6.18
CA THR A 8 -14.68 -5.77 7.40
C THR A 8 -13.77 -4.57 7.62
N LEU A 9 -13.17 -4.04 6.54
CA LEU A 9 -12.37 -2.81 6.57
C LEU A 9 -13.23 -1.61 7.01
N PHE A 10 -14.41 -1.44 6.41
CA PHE A 10 -15.35 -0.37 6.75
C PHE A 10 -15.91 -0.52 8.17
N LYS A 11 -16.14 -1.74 8.66
CA LYS A 11 -16.60 -2.00 10.03
C LYS A 11 -15.54 -1.69 11.08
N GLY A 12 -14.27 -1.99 10.81
CA GLY A 12 -13.14 -1.60 11.65
C GLY A 12 -12.96 -0.08 11.71
N LEU A 13 -13.23 0.61 10.60
CA LEU A 13 -13.17 2.08 10.52
C LEU A 13 -14.32 2.77 11.26
N LYS A 14 -15.55 2.21 11.21
CA LYS A 14 -16.75 2.89 11.72
C LYS A 14 -16.91 2.82 13.24
N SER A 15 -16.85 1.63 13.84
CA SER A 15 -17.37 1.43 15.21
C SER A 15 -16.37 0.83 16.21
N SER A 16 -15.32 0.12 15.76
CA SER A 16 -14.43 -0.63 16.68
C SER A 16 -12.99 -0.09 16.81
N GLY A 17 -12.62 0.97 16.09
CA GLY A 17 -11.25 1.53 16.10
C GLY A 17 -11.18 3.03 16.37
N PHE A 18 -11.79 3.85 15.51
CA PHE A 18 -11.62 5.31 15.53
C PHE A 18 -12.83 6.09 16.09
N ASN A 19 -13.90 5.42 16.51
CA ASN A 19 -15.13 6.02 17.05
C ASN A 19 -15.60 7.26 16.25
N ILE A 20 -15.70 7.10 14.93
CA ILE A 20 -16.07 8.16 13.97
C ILE A 20 -17.51 8.64 14.23
N GLU A 21 -18.35 7.80 14.83
CA GLU A 21 -19.74 8.10 15.17
C GLU A 21 -19.90 8.98 16.43
N GLY A 22 -18.93 8.94 17.37
CA GLY A 22 -18.94 9.77 18.59
C GLY A 22 -18.15 11.08 18.48
N SER A 23 -17.29 11.19 17.48
CA SER A 23 -16.57 12.42 17.17
C SER A 23 -17.46 13.26 16.26
N HIS A 24 -17.64 14.55 16.55
CA HIS A 24 -18.31 15.53 15.70
C HIS A 24 -17.51 15.74 14.40
N VAL A 25 -17.33 14.69 13.57
CA VAL A 25 -16.53 14.69 12.33
C VAL A 25 -17.34 15.38 11.26
N ARG A 26 -17.31 16.71 11.33
CA ARG A 26 -18.01 17.65 10.47
C ARG A 26 -17.51 17.67 9.01
N ASN A 27 -16.50 16.86 8.66
CA ASN A 27 -15.91 16.89 7.32
C ASN A 27 -15.64 15.48 6.77
N LEU A 28 -16.70 14.78 6.36
CA LEU A 28 -16.63 13.58 5.52
C LEU A 28 -15.73 13.77 4.28
N ASP A 29 -15.71 14.99 3.74
CA ASP A 29 -14.84 15.41 2.63
C ASP A 29 -13.34 15.22 2.93
N ARG A 30 -12.87 15.59 4.13
CA ARG A 30 -11.46 15.44 4.53
C ARG A 30 -11.07 13.98 4.68
N MET A 31 -11.99 13.15 5.16
CA MET A 31 -11.78 11.70 5.23
C MET A 31 -11.70 11.09 3.83
N SER A 32 -12.59 11.48 2.92
CA SER A 32 -12.57 11.03 1.52
C SER A 32 -11.24 11.37 0.84
N ASN A 33 -10.75 12.60 1.00
CA ASN A 33 -9.46 13.02 0.46
C ASN A 33 -8.27 12.25 1.06
N LEU A 34 -8.29 11.97 2.36
CA LEU A 34 -7.27 11.14 3.00
C LEU A 34 -7.28 9.71 2.43
N PHE A 35 -8.46 9.11 2.25
CA PHE A 35 -8.60 7.80 1.64
C PHE A 35 -8.11 7.78 0.18
N ALA A 36 -8.40 8.83 -0.60
CA ALA A 36 -7.91 8.95 -1.96
C ALA A 36 -6.37 8.95 -2.01
N ILE A 37 -5.72 9.73 -1.15
CA ILE A 37 -4.24 9.77 -1.06
C ILE A 37 -3.67 8.41 -0.64
N ILE A 38 -4.27 7.77 0.37
CA ILE A 38 -3.85 6.43 0.83
C ILE A 38 -4.01 5.40 -0.29
N MET A 39 -5.09 5.45 -1.06
CA MET A 39 -5.30 4.55 -2.20
C MET A 39 -4.24 4.74 -3.29
N VAL A 40 -3.90 5.98 -3.64
CA VAL A 40 -2.84 6.27 -4.61
C VAL A 40 -1.49 5.75 -4.10
N ALA A 41 -1.15 6.01 -2.83
CA ALA A 41 0.08 5.50 -2.21
C ALA A 41 0.11 3.96 -2.18
N TYR A 42 -1.04 3.33 -1.96
CA TYR A 42 -1.17 1.87 -1.97
C TYR A 42 -0.91 1.29 -3.36
N ILE A 43 -1.53 1.86 -4.39
CA ILE A 43 -1.31 1.45 -5.79
C ILE A 43 0.16 1.63 -6.17
N TRP A 44 0.77 2.75 -5.77
CA TRP A 44 2.17 3.02 -6.05
C TRP A 44 3.11 1.95 -5.44
N CYS A 45 2.93 1.63 -4.16
CA CYS A 45 3.69 0.56 -3.50
C CYS A 45 3.48 -0.80 -4.19
N TYR A 46 2.25 -1.05 -4.66
CA TYR A 46 1.92 -2.30 -5.34
C TYR A 46 2.63 -2.41 -6.71
N LEU A 47 2.61 -1.35 -7.52
CA LEU A 47 3.28 -1.29 -8.82
C LEU A 47 4.80 -1.47 -8.70
N VAL A 48 5.41 -0.77 -7.75
CA VAL A 48 6.85 -0.92 -7.47
C VAL A 48 7.18 -2.34 -7.02
N GLY A 49 6.35 -2.92 -6.15
CA GLY A 49 6.53 -4.30 -5.70
C GLY A 49 6.44 -5.33 -6.83
N ILE A 50 5.52 -5.14 -7.78
CA ILE A 50 5.41 -5.96 -8.99
C ILE A 50 6.66 -5.82 -9.85
N TYR A 51 7.07 -4.59 -10.15
CA TYR A 51 8.21 -4.35 -11.01
C TYR A 51 9.49 -4.99 -10.47
N ILE A 52 9.76 -4.84 -9.17
CA ILE A 52 10.93 -5.46 -8.53
C ILE A 52 10.79 -6.99 -8.56
N HIS A 53 9.60 -7.53 -8.33
CA HIS A 53 9.36 -8.97 -8.37
C HIS A 53 9.64 -9.58 -9.75
N GLU A 54 9.21 -8.92 -10.82
CA GLU A 54 9.31 -9.46 -12.19
C GLU A 54 10.67 -9.17 -12.84
N ASN A 55 11.25 -7.98 -12.64
CA ASN A 55 12.41 -7.54 -13.42
C ASN A 55 13.75 -7.67 -12.69
N ILE A 56 13.75 -7.77 -11.36
CA ILE A 56 14.98 -7.60 -10.56
C ILE A 56 15.21 -8.77 -9.62
N LYS A 57 14.27 -8.99 -8.70
CA LYS A 57 14.38 -10.01 -7.68
C LYS A 57 13.00 -10.56 -7.33
N GLN A 58 12.75 -11.75 -7.86
CA GLN A 58 11.55 -12.51 -7.55
C GLN A 58 11.48 -12.84 -6.05
N ILE A 59 10.26 -12.70 -5.52
CA ILE A 59 9.96 -13.03 -4.12
C ILE A 59 9.98 -14.55 -4.00
N LYS A 60 10.76 -15.05 -3.05
CA LYS A 60 10.81 -16.49 -2.76
C LYS A 60 9.44 -17.00 -2.34
N VAL A 61 9.01 -18.08 -2.98
CA VAL A 61 7.85 -18.86 -2.52
C VAL A 61 8.33 -19.84 -1.46
N LEU A 62 7.71 -19.81 -0.30
CA LEU A 62 8.03 -20.69 0.82
C LEU A 62 7.45 -22.09 0.59
N LYS A 63 7.95 -23.10 1.32
CA LYS A 63 7.60 -24.53 1.15
C LYS A 63 6.09 -24.81 1.15
N HIS A 64 5.31 -24.00 1.86
CA HIS A 64 3.85 -24.07 1.94
C HIS A 64 3.10 -23.36 0.79
N GLY A 65 3.77 -23.05 -0.33
CA GLY A 65 3.15 -22.49 -1.56
C GLY A 65 2.82 -20.99 -1.53
N ARG A 66 2.92 -20.33 -0.36
CA ARG A 66 2.74 -18.87 -0.23
C ARG A 66 4.04 -18.10 -0.44
N ARG A 67 3.95 -16.90 -1.03
CA ARG A 67 5.05 -15.94 -1.13
C ARG A 67 5.52 -15.52 0.27
N ALA A 68 6.83 -15.37 0.46
CA ALA A 68 7.42 -14.94 1.73
C ALA A 68 6.96 -13.54 2.16
N VAL A 69 6.67 -12.68 1.19
CA VAL A 69 6.17 -11.32 1.42
C VAL A 69 5.14 -10.95 0.35
N SER A 70 4.15 -10.13 0.71
CA SER A 70 3.19 -9.56 -0.24
C SER A 70 3.88 -8.56 -1.17
N LEU A 71 3.43 -8.45 -2.42
CA LEU A 71 3.93 -7.46 -3.40
C LEU A 71 3.90 -6.03 -2.84
N PHE A 72 2.78 -5.64 -2.22
CA PHE A 72 2.64 -4.34 -1.56
C PHE A 72 3.74 -4.11 -0.51
N LYS A 73 3.95 -5.07 0.39
CA LYS A 73 4.95 -4.95 1.47
C LYS A 73 6.38 -4.91 0.89
N TYR A 74 6.61 -5.62 -0.21
CA TYR A 74 7.89 -5.61 -0.92
C TYR A 74 8.20 -4.26 -1.57
N GLY A 75 7.21 -3.65 -2.23
CA GLY A 75 7.36 -2.30 -2.79
C GLY A 75 7.43 -1.22 -1.71
N LEU A 76 6.63 -1.32 -0.65
CA LEU A 76 6.67 -0.39 0.49
C LEU A 76 8.05 -0.39 1.16
N ASP A 77 8.62 -1.56 1.41
CA ASP A 77 9.94 -1.69 2.03
C ASP A 77 11.02 -1.02 1.17
N TYR A 78 10.96 -1.20 -0.15
CA TYR A 78 11.87 -0.56 -1.08
C TYR A 78 11.69 0.96 -1.16
N ILE A 79 10.45 1.45 -1.23
CA ILE A 79 10.12 2.88 -1.22
C ILE A 79 10.61 3.52 0.09
N CYS A 80 10.40 2.86 1.23
CA CYS A 80 10.89 3.28 2.53
C CYS A 80 12.42 3.35 2.57
N GLN A 81 13.12 2.34 2.04
CA GLN A 81 14.58 2.37 1.91
C GLN A 81 15.07 3.53 1.01
N CYS A 82 14.36 3.83 -0.09
CA CYS A 82 14.70 4.94 -0.96
C CYS A 82 14.47 6.31 -0.30
N LEU A 83 13.36 6.50 0.40
CA LEU A 83 12.98 7.78 1.01
C LEU A 83 13.69 8.05 2.34
N VAL A 84 13.74 7.06 3.23
CA VAL A 84 14.24 7.23 4.60
C VAL A 84 15.75 7.05 4.67
N ASN A 85 16.27 6.03 3.99
CA ASN A 85 17.69 5.71 4.05
C ASN A 85 18.50 6.31 2.89
N HIS A 86 17.84 6.99 1.93
CA HIS A 86 18.46 7.47 0.68
C HIS A 86 19.21 6.36 -0.10
N THR A 87 18.93 5.09 0.22
CA THR A 87 19.60 3.94 -0.37
C THR A 87 18.77 3.43 -1.54
N ASN A 88 19.20 3.75 -2.75
CA ASN A 88 18.58 3.21 -3.95
C ASN A 88 19.18 1.86 -4.32
N ARG A 89 18.81 0.82 -3.56
CA ARG A 89 19.38 -0.54 -3.67
C ARG A 89 19.36 -1.12 -5.08
N TYR A 90 18.36 -0.77 -5.88
CA TYR A 90 18.18 -1.30 -7.23
C TYR A 90 18.30 -0.21 -8.33
N ARG A 91 18.72 1.02 -7.96
CA ARG A 91 18.80 2.21 -8.84
C ARG A 91 17.54 2.47 -9.66
N ILE A 92 16.37 2.06 -9.17
CA ILE A 92 15.09 2.28 -9.84
C ILE A 92 14.60 3.68 -9.49
N ASN A 93 14.07 4.39 -10.49
CA ASN A 93 13.39 5.65 -10.23
C ASN A 93 11.94 5.37 -9.80
N VAL A 94 11.69 5.30 -8.49
CA VAL A 94 10.36 5.02 -7.92
C VAL A 94 9.31 6.05 -8.37
N PHE A 95 9.72 7.27 -8.69
CA PHE A 95 8.83 8.34 -9.16
C PHE A 95 8.35 8.11 -10.60
N LYS A 96 9.07 7.30 -11.39
CA LYS A 96 8.64 6.91 -12.74
C LYS A 96 7.35 6.09 -12.73
N PHE A 97 7.03 5.40 -11.63
CA PHE A 97 5.77 4.67 -11.51
C PHE A 97 4.56 5.57 -11.22
N LEU A 98 4.79 6.81 -10.78
CA LEU A 98 3.76 7.82 -10.58
C LEU A 98 3.60 8.73 -11.81
N SER A 99 4.68 8.92 -12.57
CA SER A 99 4.67 9.69 -13.80
C SER A 99 4.30 8.78 -14.97
N TYR A 100 3.07 8.88 -15.47
CA TYR A 100 2.73 8.33 -16.78
C TYR A 100 3.57 9.07 -17.83
N ASN A 101 4.60 8.42 -18.37
CA ASN A 101 5.38 8.89 -19.51
C ASN A 101 5.73 7.68 -20.39
#